data_AF-A0A2H5XVH7-F1
#
_entry.id   AF-A0A2H5XVH7-F1
#
_cell.length_a   1.000
_cell.length_b   1.000
_cell.length_c   1.000
_cell.angle_alpha   90.00
_cell.angle_beta   90.00
_cell.angle_gamma   90.00
#
_symmetry.space_group_name_H-M   'P 1'
#
loop_
_entity.id
_entity.type
_entity.pdbx_description
1 polymer ?
#
loop_
_entity_poly.entity_id
_entity_poly.type
_entity_poly.pdbx_seq_one_letter_code
_entity_poly.pdbx_strand_id
1 'polypeptide(L)' 'MRKTVSDAWVELTLTEGKNRQVRRMLAAVGHPVLRLLRVAIGNLELEQLGLAPGAWRELRDDERAYLLAP' A
#
# COMPACT_ATOMS: atom_id res chain seq x y z
N MET A 1 15.34 -16.62 14.99
CA MET A 1 16.19 -16.02 13.94
C MET A 1 15.37 -15.83 12.67
N ARG A 2 15.41 -14.64 12.07
CA ARG A 2 14.76 -14.35 10.78
C ARG A 2 15.66 -14.94 9.69
N LYS A 3 15.18 -15.90 8.90
CA LYS A 3 15.95 -16.44 7.77
C LYS A 3 16.12 -15.33 6.73
N THR A 4 17.35 -15.05 6.33
CA THR A 4 17.64 -14.18 5.18
C THR A 4 17.40 -15.00 3.93
N VAL A 5 16.25 -14.78 3.28
CA VAL A 5 15.87 -15.41 2.03
C VAL A 5 15.95 -14.35 0.94
N SER A 6 16.34 -14.71 -0.27
CA SER A 6 16.28 -13.78 -1.41
C SER A 6 14.84 -13.30 -1.58
N ASP A 7 14.65 -11.98 -1.55
CA ASP A 7 13.37 -11.33 -1.74
C ASP A 7 13.48 -10.19 -2.77
N ALA A 8 12.32 -9.68 -3.19
CA ALA A 8 12.20 -8.58 -4.15
C ALA A 8 10.97 -7.72 -3.81
N TRP A 9 11.00 -6.47 -4.26
CA TRP A 9 9.85 -5.58 -4.19
C TRP A 9 8.98 -5.72 -5.44
N VAL A 10 7.66 -5.69 -5.25
CA VAL A 10 6.66 -5.66 -6.32
C VAL A 10 5.69 -4.53 -6.01
N GLU A 11 5.49 -3.66 -6.97
CA GLU A 11 4.47 -2.62 -6.91
C GLU A 11 3.17 -3.13 -7.56
N LEU A 12 2.04 -2.88 -6.88
CA LEU A 12 0.72 -3.33 -7.32
C LEU A 12 -0.29 -2.21 -7.08
N THR A 13 -1.10 -1.92 -8.10
CA THR A 13 -2.28 -1.05 -7.99
C THR A 13 -3.53 -1.92 -8.03
N LEU A 14 -4.43 -1.73 -7.06
CA LEU A 14 -5.72 -2.42 -6.99
C LEU A 14 -6.85 -1.39 -6.88
N THR A 15 -7.93 -1.64 -7.60
CA THR A 15 -9.18 -0.85 -7.53
C THR A 15 -10.20 -1.45 -6.57
N GLU A 16 -9.94 -2.66 -6.04
CA GLU A 16 -10.75 -3.32 -5.03
C GLU A 16 -9.93 -3.70 -3.79
N GLY A 17 -10.62 -3.92 -2.66
CA GLY A 17 -10.02 -4.19 -1.36
C GLY A 17 -10.51 -5.47 -0.70
N LYS A 18 -10.45 -6.63 -1.37
CA LYS A 18 -10.89 -7.90 -0.76
C LYS A 18 -9.98 -8.31 0.40
N ASN A 19 -10.52 -9.07 1.35
CA ASN A 19 -9.77 -9.53 2.52
C ASN A 19 -8.47 -10.25 2.10
N ARG A 20 -7.32 -9.73 2.56
CA ARG A 20 -5.98 -10.28 2.30
C ARG A 20 -5.67 -10.50 0.81
N GLN A 21 -6.29 -9.73 -0.09
CA GLN A 21 -6.23 -9.93 -1.53
C GLN A 21 -4.79 -10.07 -2.07
N VAL A 22 -3.94 -9.06 -1.86
CA VAL A 22 -2.52 -9.09 -2.32
C VAL A 22 -1.79 -10.33 -1.83
N ARG A 23 -1.98 -10.69 -0.54
CA ARG A 23 -1.32 -11.86 0.06
C ARG A 23 -1.81 -13.17 -0.56
N ARG A 24 -3.10 -13.29 -0.84
CA ARG A 24 -3.69 -14.48 -1.49
C ARG A 24 -3.25 -14.58 -2.95
N MET A 25 -3.25 -13.47 -3.69
CA MET A 25 -2.84 -13.42 -5.09
C MET A 25 -1.38 -13.86 -5.27
N LEU A 26 -0.46 -13.27 -4.51
CA LEU A 26 0.97 -13.59 -4.65
C LEU A 26 1.32 -14.99 -4.12
N ALA A 27 0.65 -15.47 -3.06
CA ALA A 27 0.82 -16.85 -2.60
C ALA A 27 0.35 -17.88 -3.64
N ALA A 28 -0.72 -17.59 -4.39
CA ALA A 28 -1.24 -18.47 -5.43
C ALA A 28 -0.26 -18.69 -6.59
N VAL A 29 0.68 -17.76 -6.81
CA VAL A 29 1.74 -17.87 -7.84
C VAL A 29 3.11 -18.23 -7.24
N GLY A 30 3.16 -18.69 -5.98
CA GLY A 30 4.40 -19.17 -5.36
C GLY A 30 5.29 -18.10 -4.73
N HIS A 31 4.82 -16.86 -4.59
CA HIS A 31 5.57 -15.74 -4.02
C HIS A 31 4.92 -15.18 -2.74
N PRO A 32 5.03 -15.87 -1.59
CA PRO A 32 4.39 -15.42 -0.35
C PRO A 32 4.94 -14.07 0.14
N VAL A 33 4.04 -13.17 0.54
CA VAL A 33 4.36 -11.79 0.93
C VAL A 33 5.02 -11.71 2.32
N LEU A 34 6.29 -11.30 2.35
CA LEU A 34 7.04 -11.07 3.59
C LEU A 34 6.74 -9.70 4.22
N ARG A 35 6.59 -8.66 3.39
CA ARG A 35 6.29 -7.29 3.79
C ARG A 35 5.28 -6.67 2.83
N LEU A 36 4.29 -5.96 3.38
CA LEU A 36 3.27 -5.28 2.60
C LEU A 36 3.12 -3.87 3.14
N LEU A 37 3.32 -2.88 2.27
CA LEU A 37 3.08 -1.47 2.56
C LEU A 37 2.10 -0.94 1.52
N ARG A 38 1.14 -0.14 1.96
CA ARG A 38 0.34 0.68 1.07
C ARG A 38 1.04 2.02 0.95
N VAL A 39 1.60 2.30 -0.22
CA VAL A 39 2.38 3.51 -0.49
C VAL A 39 1.55 4.62 -1.11
N ALA A 40 0.37 4.32 -1.67
CA ALA A 40 -0.54 5.32 -2.22
C ALA A 40 -2.02 4.94 -2.05
N ILE A 41 -2.89 5.95 -2.08
CA ILE A 41 -4.34 5.82 -2.26
C ILE A 41 -4.76 6.85 -3.32
N GLY A 42 -5.17 6.38 -4.50
CA GLY A 42 -5.34 7.28 -5.65
C GLY A 42 -4.03 8.02 -5.93
N ASN A 43 -4.10 9.35 -6.04
CA ASN A 43 -2.93 10.21 -6.29
C ASN A 43 -2.25 10.69 -5.00
N LEU A 44 -2.66 10.20 -3.82
CA LEU A 44 -1.98 10.52 -2.56
C LEU A 44 -0.87 9.51 -2.29
N GLU A 45 0.37 9.93 -2.52
CA GLU A 45 1.56 9.13 -2.26
C GLU A 45 2.14 9.41 -0.87
N LEU A 46 2.44 8.35 -0.11
CA LEU A 46 2.94 8.41 1.26
C LEU A 46 4.25 9.22 1.37
N GLU A 47 5.13 9.13 0.37
CA GLU A 47 6.39 9.87 0.33
C GLU A 47 6.16 11.38 0.21
N GLN A 48 5.26 11.79 -0.67
CA GLN A 48 4.89 13.20 -0.86
C GLN A 48 4.18 13.80 0.35
N LEU A 49 3.50 12.96 1.16
CA LEU A 49 2.88 13.41 2.41
C LEU A 49 3.91 13.77 3.50
N GLY A 50 5.16 13.30 3.40
CA GLY A 50 6.22 13.62 4.36
C GLY A 50 5.94 13.16 5.79
N LEU A 51 5.08 12.15 5.99
CA LEU A 51 4.68 11.68 7.31
C LEU A 51 5.66 10.66 7.88
N ALA A 52 6.06 10.84 9.13
CA ALA A 52 6.80 9.83 9.87
C ALA A 52 5.91 8.59 10.18
N PRO A 53 6.49 7.39 10.36
CA PRO A 53 5.73 6.22 10.76
C PRO A 53 4.91 6.46 12.03
N GLY A 54 3.61 6.21 11.97
CA GLY A 54 2.67 6.44 13.07
C GLY A 54 2.14 7.87 13.19
N ALA A 55 2.66 8.82 12.40
CA ALA A 55 2.11 10.16 12.30
C ALA A 55 0.85 10.18 11.41
N TRP A 56 0.01 11.20 11.63
CA TRP A 56 -1.17 11.47 10.82
C TRP A 56 -1.34 12.98 10.66
N ARG A 57 -2.11 13.37 9.64
CA ARG A 57 -2.60 14.74 9.45
C ARG A 57 -3.99 14.71 8.83
N GLU A 58 -4.72 15.80 8.94
CA GLU A 58 -5.94 15.98 8.17
C GLU A 58 -5.62 16.16 6.68
N LEU A 59 -6.53 15.67 5.82
CA LEU A 59 -6.48 15.89 4.38
C LEU A 59 -6.74 17.36 4.08
N ARG A 60 -6.01 17.91 3.12
CA ARG A 60 -6.32 19.22 2.55
C ARG A 60 -7.60 19.14 1.70
N ASP A 61 -8.21 20.29 1.43
CA ASP A 61 -9.48 20.34 0.71
C ASP A 61 -9.39 19.76 -0.70
N ASP A 62 -8.27 19.99 -1.41
CA ASP A 62 -7.98 19.40 -2.73
C ASP A 62 -7.90 17.88 -2.68
N GLU A 63 -7.21 17.33 -1.69
CA GLU A 63 -7.02 15.89 -1.49
C GLU A 63 -8.34 15.20 -1.12
N ARG A 64 -9.13 15.84 -0.27
CA ARG A 64 -10.46 15.36 0.13
C ARG A 64 -11.40 15.36 -1.07
N ALA A 65 -11.46 16.46 -1.82
CA ALA A 65 -12.31 16.57 -3.00
C ALA A 65 -11.98 15.49 -4.03
N TYR A 66 -10.69 15.23 -4.27
CA TYR A 66 -10.23 14.17 -5.17
C TYR A 66 -10.65 12.77 -4.71
N LEU A 67 -10.42 12.42 -3.44
CA LEU A 67 -10.74 11.08 -2.93
C LEU A 67 -12.23 10.77 -2.83
N LEU A 68 -13.06 11.80 -2.71
CA LEU A 68 -14.52 11.68 -2.59
C LEU A 68 -15.25 11.98 -3.90
N ALA A 69 -14.52 12.35 -4.96
CA ALA A 69 -15.11 12.53 -6.28
C ALA A 69 -15.67 11.18 -6.77
N PRO A 70 -16.89 11.17 -7.35
CA PRO A 70 -17.55 9.95 -7.83
C PRO A 70 -16.88 9.34 -9.05
#